data_AF-A0A7W8JSE9-F1
#
_entry.id   AF-A0A7W8JSE9-F1
#
_cell.length_a   1.000
_cell.length_b   1.000
_cell.length_c   1.000
_cell.angle_alpha   90.00
_cell.angle_beta   90.00
_cell.angle_gamma   90.00
#
_symmetry.space_group_name_H-M   'P 1'
#
loop_
_entity.id
_entity.type
_entity.pdbx_description
1 polymer ?
#
loop_
_entity_poly.entity_id
_entity_poly.type
_entity_poly.pdbx_seq_one_letter_code
_entity_poly.pdbx_strand_id
1 'polypeptide(L)'
;MTLLHSPAYTPPPAPTRHDSFVGVLAQPERHLLPDGELLVFQFSNGYGAALSHRDGFCVLDCTFQAPQPTFETPVASEVLTGLDLAALTRLLIETESLPRHPRLVEADEALLQETF
;
A
#
# COMPACT_ATOMS: atom_id res chain seq x y z
N MET A 1 -53.70 -18.63 10.39
CA MET A 1 -53.12 -17.52 9.60
C MET A 1 -51.65 -17.46 9.95
N THR A 2 -50.79 -18.11 9.16
CA THR A 2 -49.35 -18.21 9.48
C THR A 2 -48.60 -17.27 8.56
N LEU A 3 -48.01 -16.21 9.13
CA LEU A 3 -47.25 -15.21 8.39
C LEU A 3 -45.91 -15.80 7.96
N LEU A 4 -45.65 -15.81 6.65
CA LEU A 4 -44.38 -16.16 6.03
C LEU A 4 -43.32 -15.13 6.46
N HIS A 5 -42.35 -15.55 7.27
CA HIS A 5 -41.20 -14.75 7.63
C HIS A 5 -40.17 -14.86 6.50
N SER A 6 -40.16 -13.87 5.60
CA SER A 6 -39.09 -13.75 4.61
C SER A 6 -37.80 -13.33 5.32
N PRO A 7 -36.68 -14.05 5.17
CA PRO A 7 -35.41 -13.59 5.73
C PRO A 7 -35.01 -12.27 5.07
N ALA A 8 -34.50 -11.33 5.87
CA ALA A 8 -34.02 -10.04 5.40
C ALA A 8 -32.90 -10.27 4.37
N TYR A 9 -33.13 -9.84 3.13
CA TYR A 9 -32.09 -9.80 2.10
C TYR A 9 -30.99 -8.88 2.60
N THR A 10 -29.84 -9.47 2.94
CA THR A 10 -28.64 -8.71 3.29
C THR A 10 -27.86 -8.56 2.00
N PRO A 11 -27.74 -7.36 1.41
CA PRO A 11 -26.90 -7.18 0.23
C PRO A 11 -25.46 -7.60 0.58
N PRO A 12 -24.73 -8.23 -0.35
CA PRO A 12 -23.32 -8.53 -0.13
C PRO A 12 -22.57 -7.23 0.21
N PRO A 13 -21.57 -7.26 1.10
CA PRO A 13 -20.75 -6.09 1.37
C PRO A 13 -20.17 -5.59 0.05
N ALA A 14 -20.24 -4.27 -0.17
CA ALA A 14 -19.64 -3.66 -1.34
C ALA A 14 -18.16 -4.10 -1.45
N PRO A 15 -17.66 -4.40 -2.66
CA PRO A 15 -16.27 -4.79 -2.83
C PRO A 15 -15.40 -3.71 -2.18
N THR A 16 -14.64 -4.12 -1.17
CA THR A 16 -13.66 -3.24 -0.55
C THR A 16 -12.62 -2.88 -1.61
N ARG A 17 -12.15 -1.63 -1.64
CA ARG A 17 -11.14 -1.08 -2.58
C ARG A 17 -9.89 -1.98 -2.76
N HIS A 18 -9.67 -2.94 -1.85
CA HIS A 18 -8.71 -4.03 -1.95
C HIS A 18 -8.81 -4.88 -3.23
N ASP A 19 -10.02 -5.14 -3.76
CA ASP A 19 -10.17 -5.94 -4.99
C ASP A 19 -9.78 -5.15 -6.26
N SER A 20 -9.34 -3.90 -6.13
CA SER A 20 -9.16 -2.97 -7.24
C SER A 20 -7.72 -2.90 -7.78
N PHE A 21 -6.72 -3.38 -7.03
CA PHE A 21 -5.30 -3.28 -7.41
C PHE A 21 -4.76 -4.62 -7.91
N VAL A 22 -5.24 -5.04 -9.08
CA VAL A 22 -4.86 -6.32 -9.69
C VAL A 22 -3.36 -6.35 -9.97
N GLY A 23 -2.68 -7.39 -9.50
CA GLY A 23 -1.25 -7.62 -9.74
C GLY A 23 -0.32 -7.09 -8.65
N VAL A 24 -0.83 -6.35 -7.67
CA VAL A 24 -0.10 -5.99 -6.45
C VAL A 24 -0.20 -7.17 -5.47
N LEU A 25 0.94 -7.68 -5.02
CA LEU A 25 0.95 -8.88 -4.15
C LEU A 25 0.74 -8.50 -2.68
N ALA A 26 1.28 -7.36 -2.26
CA ALA A 26 1.11 -6.86 -0.90
C ALA A 26 -0.35 -6.48 -0.58
N GLN A 27 -0.83 -6.93 0.57
CA GLN A 27 -2.09 -6.47 1.15
C GLN A 27 -1.85 -5.14 1.87
N PRO A 28 -2.67 -4.11 1.66
CA PRO A 28 -2.47 -2.85 2.36
C PRO A 28 -3.05 -2.90 3.76
N GLU A 29 -2.39 -2.16 4.66
CA GLU A 29 -2.94 -1.77 5.94
C GLU A 29 -3.88 -0.58 5.76
N ARG A 30 -5.04 -0.62 6.41
CA ARG A 30 -6.07 0.42 6.30
C ARG A 30 -6.04 1.29 7.54
N HIS A 31 -5.82 2.59 7.36
CA HIS A 31 -5.89 3.57 8.44
C HIS A 31 -7.07 4.50 8.20
N LEU A 32 -7.97 4.56 9.18
CA LEU A 32 -9.10 5.48 9.18
C LEU A 32 -8.61 6.84 9.70
N LEU A 33 -8.71 7.86 8.86
CA LEU A 33 -8.40 9.25 9.16
C LEU A 33 -9.70 10.06 9.23
N PRO A 34 -9.71 11.21 9.92
CA PRO A 34 -10.89 12.09 9.96
C PRO A 34 -11.40 12.49 8.57
N ASP A 35 -10.48 12.64 7.61
CA ASP A 35 -10.76 13.09 6.25
C ASP A 35 -10.91 11.95 5.22
N GLY A 36 -10.90 10.69 5.68
CA GLY A 36 -11.09 9.53 4.81
C GLY A 36 -10.21 8.34 5.17
N GLU A 37 -9.83 7.57 4.17
CA GLU A 37 -9.01 6.37 4.34
C GLU A 37 -7.61 6.58 3.77
N LEU A 38 -6.61 6.03 4.46
CA LEU A 38 -5.26 5.87 3.99
C LEU A 38 -4.95 4.37 3.88
N LEU A 39 -4.61 3.93 2.68
CA LEU A 39 -4.09 2.59 2.42
C LEU A 39 -2.57 2.64 2.41
N VAL A 40 -1.93 1.78 3.18
CA VAL A 40 -0.47 1.68 3.26
C VAL A 40 -0.04 0.29 2.82
N PHE A 41 0.64 0.21 1.69
CA PHE A 41 1.26 -1.00 1.18
C PHE A 41 2.70 -1.05 1.67
N GLN A 42 3.11 -2.19 2.22
CA GLN A 42 4.49 -2.44 2.60
C GLN A 42 5.00 -3.62 1.76
N PHE A 43 6.10 -3.41 1.04
CA PHE A 43 6.66 -4.42 0.16
C PHE A 43 7.92 -5.04 0.78
N SER A 44 8.20 -6.29 0.40
CA SER A 44 9.36 -7.03 0.91
C SER A 44 10.70 -6.45 0.48
N ASN A 45 10.72 -5.54 -0.49
CA ASN A 45 11.92 -4.84 -0.94
C ASN A 45 12.34 -3.71 0.02
N GLY A 46 11.58 -3.42 1.08
CA GLY A 46 11.87 -2.36 2.05
C GLY A 46 11.27 -1.00 1.69
N TYR A 47 10.61 -0.90 0.55
CA TYR A 47 9.77 0.24 0.19
C TYR A 47 8.31 -0.06 0.48
N GLY A 48 7.49 0.98 0.44
CA GLY A 48 6.04 0.90 0.53
C GLY A 48 5.38 1.99 -0.30
N ALA A 49 4.06 2.04 -0.24
CA ALA A 49 3.28 3.11 -0.87
C ALA A 49 2.10 3.50 -0.01
N ALA A 50 1.84 4.81 0.10
CA ALA A 50 0.68 5.39 0.75
C ALA A 50 -0.30 5.90 -0.31
N LEU A 51 -1.55 5.47 -0.21
CA LEU A 51 -2.67 5.89 -1.05
C LEU A 51 -3.75 6.53 -0.18
N SER A 52 -4.02 7.81 -0.38
CA SER A 52 -5.10 8.51 0.33
C SER A 52 -6.43 8.48 -0.44
N HIS A 53 -7.53 8.74 0.26
CA HIS A 53 -8.86 8.85 -0.35
C HIS A 53 -8.91 9.86 -1.51
N ARG A 54 -8.13 10.95 -1.48
CA ARG A 54 -8.09 11.96 -2.55
C ARG A 54 -7.12 11.59 -3.69
N ASP A 55 -6.88 10.29 -3.88
CA ASP A 55 -6.02 9.72 -4.91
C ASP A 55 -4.58 10.27 -4.84
N GLY A 56 -4.14 10.59 -3.62
CA GLY A 56 -2.75 10.96 -3.34
C GLY A 56 -1.90 9.70 -3.22
N PHE A 57 -0.84 9.60 -4.02
CA PHE A 57 0.14 8.51 -4.01
C PHE A 57 1.50 9.02 -3.55
N CYS A 58 2.15 8.26 -2.68
CA CYS A 58 3.51 8.55 -2.21
C CYS A 58 4.26 7.25 -1.96
N VAL A 59 5.54 7.19 -2.34
CA VAL A 59 6.42 6.08 -1.99
C VAL A 59 6.94 6.25 -0.56
N LEU A 60 7.03 5.15 0.16
CA LEU A 60 7.47 5.10 1.55
C LEU A 60 8.79 4.34 1.66
N ASP A 61 9.67 4.81 2.53
CA ASP A 61 10.77 4.04 3.11
C ASP A 61 10.22 3.28 4.33
N CYS A 62 10.18 1.95 4.24
CA CYS A 62 9.69 1.06 5.28
C CYS A 62 10.84 0.40 6.07
N THR A 63 12.09 0.90 5.93
CA THR A 63 13.25 0.39 6.70
C THR A 63 13.34 0.97 8.11
N PHE A 64 12.49 1.95 8.43
CA PHE A 64 12.35 2.54 9.77
C PHE A 64 11.20 1.92 10.56
N GLN A 65 11.20 2.16 11.87
CA GLN A 65 10.12 1.72 12.77
C GLN A 65 8.72 2.21 12.34
N ALA A 66 8.64 3.39 11.72
CA ALA A 66 7.44 3.92 11.12
C ALA A 66 7.73 4.25 9.64
N PRO A 67 6.90 3.81 8.69
CA PRO A 67 7.06 4.17 7.28
C PRO A 67 7.11 5.68 7.08
N GLN A 68 8.10 6.17 6.33
CA GLN A 68 8.26 7.60 6.06
C GLN A 68 8.20 7.88 4.56
N PRO A 69 7.63 9.01 4.11
CA PRO A 69 7.71 9.42 2.72
C PRO A 69 9.15 9.46 2.22
N THR A 70 9.39 8.89 1.04
CA THR A 70 10.66 9.01 0.32
C THR A 70 10.42 9.48 -1.11
N PHE A 71 11.34 10.32 -1.58
CA PHE A 71 11.28 10.97 -2.89
C PHE A 71 12.54 10.68 -3.72
N GLU A 72 13.36 9.74 -3.25
CA GLU A 72 14.61 9.34 -3.88
C GLU A 72 14.44 8.16 -4.85
N THR A 73 13.18 7.78 -5.15
CA THR A 73 12.86 6.65 -6.01
C THR A 73 12.50 7.11 -7.42
N PRO A 74 12.74 6.29 -8.46
CA PRO A 74 12.34 6.62 -9.82
C PRO A 74 10.82 6.56 -10.04
N VAL A 75 10.05 6.01 -9.09
CA VAL A 75 8.58 5.87 -9.20
C VAL A 75 7.88 7.18 -8.86
N ALA A 76 8.32 7.85 -7.80
CA ALA A 76 7.82 9.18 -7.44
C ALA A 76 8.89 9.99 -6.71
N SER A 77 9.09 11.23 -7.17
CA SER A 77 9.93 12.24 -6.53
C SER A 77 9.13 13.26 -5.72
N GLU A 78 7.82 13.10 -5.65
CA GLU A 78 6.90 13.93 -4.88
C GLU A 78 5.60 13.16 -4.61
N VAL A 79 4.67 13.79 -3.87
CA VAL A 79 3.33 13.24 -3.71
C VAL A 79 2.54 13.51 -4.99
N LEU A 80 2.11 12.44 -5.65
CA LEU A 80 1.30 12.52 -6.87
C LEU A 80 -0.19 12.57 -6.50
N THR A 81 -0.99 13.33 -7.23
CA THR A 81 -2.43 13.47 -6.96
C THR A 81 -3.24 13.44 -8.26
N GLY A 82 -4.56 13.21 -8.15
CA GLY A 82 -5.45 13.19 -9.31
C GLY A 82 -5.23 11.99 -10.24
N LEU A 83 -4.66 10.91 -9.71
CA LEU A 83 -4.39 9.68 -10.44
C LEU A 83 -5.65 8.81 -10.49
N ASP A 84 -5.90 8.19 -11.65
CA ASP A 84 -6.92 7.16 -11.74
C ASP A 84 -6.45 5.84 -11.13
N LEU A 85 -7.39 4.90 -10.95
CA LEU A 85 -7.10 3.59 -10.37
C LEU A 85 -6.05 2.81 -11.17
N ALA A 86 -6.03 2.93 -12.50
CA ALA A 86 -5.09 2.20 -13.34
C ALA A 86 -3.66 2.73 -13.16
N ALA A 87 -3.49 4.05 -13.11
CA ALA A 87 -2.23 4.71 -12.81
C ALA A 87 -1.74 4.37 -11.40
N LEU A 88 -2.63 4.41 -10.39
CA LEU A 88 -2.29 4.01 -9.02
C LEU A 88 -1.84 2.55 -8.95
N THR A 89 -2.56 1.63 -9.62
CA THR A 89 -2.19 0.21 -9.68
C THR A 89 -0.81 0.02 -10.31
N ARG A 90 -0.54 0.71 -11.41
CA ARG A 90 0.76 0.65 -12.08
C ARG A 90 1.89 1.15 -11.17
N LEU A 91 1.70 2.28 -10.49
CA LEU A 91 2.69 2.83 -9.57
C LEU A 91 2.96 1.91 -8.37
N LEU A 92 1.94 1.22 -7.87
CA LEU A 92 2.10 0.20 -6.83
C LEU A 92 2.99 -0.95 -7.32
N ILE A 93 2.71 -1.48 -8.51
CA ILE A 93 3.51 -2.55 -9.12
C ILE A 93 4.95 -2.07 -9.35
N GLU A 94 5.12 -0.85 -9.86
CA GLU A 94 6.46 -0.26 -10.08
C GLU A 94 7.22 -0.13 -8.76
N THR A 95 6.56 0.32 -7.68
CA THR A 95 7.16 0.38 -6.33
C THR A 95 7.53 -0.99 -5.79
N GLU A 96 6.66 -1.99 -5.94
CA GLU A 96 6.92 -3.38 -5.52
C GLU A 96 8.09 -4.00 -6.29
N SER A 97 8.28 -3.58 -7.56
CA SER A 97 9.37 -4.05 -8.43
C SER A 97 10.71 -3.33 -8.22
N LEU A 98 10.75 -2.30 -7.36
CA LEU A 98 12.01 -1.59 -7.09
C LEU A 98 13.08 -2.56 -6.54
N PRO A 99 14.36 -2.28 -6.82
CA PRO A 99 15.46 -2.98 -6.17
C PRO A 99 15.31 -2.93 -4.65
N ARG A 100 15.86 -3.93 -3.97
CA ARG A 100 15.85 -3.97 -2.51
C ARG A 100 16.52 -2.72 -1.94
N HIS A 101 15.89 -2.14 -0.92
CA HIS A 101 16.33 -0.91 -0.27
C HIS A 101 17.78 -1.02 0.20
N PRO A 102 18.65 -0.02 -0.06
CA PRO A 102 20.07 -0.06 0.29
C PRO A 102 20.33 -0.45 1.76
N ARG A 103 19.60 0.15 2.71
CA ARG A 103 19.71 -0.23 4.14
C ARG A 103 19.42 -1.70 4.44
N LEU A 104 18.51 -2.35 3.73
CA LEU A 104 18.28 -3.79 3.92
C LEU A 104 19.43 -4.62 3.35
N VAL A 105 20.04 -4.16 2.26
CA VAL A 105 21.24 -4.80 1.70
C VAL A 105 22.40 -4.66 2.68
N GLU A 106 22.64 -3.44 3.19
CA GLU A 106 23.68 -3.17 4.19
C GLU A 106 23.48 -3.98 5.47
N ALA A 107 22.24 -4.09 5.97
CA ALA A 107 21.93 -4.89 7.15
C ALA A 107 22.20 -6.39 6.93
N ASP A 108 21.85 -6.94 5.76
CA ASP A 108 22.16 -8.33 5.42
C ASP A 108 23.67 -8.57 5.31
N GLU A 109 24.41 -7.63 4.70
CA GLU A 109 25.87 -7.70 4.62
C GLU A 109 26.52 -7.62 5.99
N ALA A 110 26.06 -6.73 6.86
CA ALA A 110 26.54 -6.60 8.24
C ALA A 110 26.27 -7.88 9.06
N LEU A 111 25.10 -8.51 8.87
CA LEU A 111 24.77 -9.82 9.46
C LEU A 111 25.73 -10.91 8.99
N LEU A 112 26.03 -10.97 7.69
CA LEU A 112 26.98 -11.94 7.14
C LEU A 112 28.42 -11.72 7.64
N GLN A 113 28.76 -10.48 7.98
CA GLN A 113 30.06 -10.09 8.53
C GLN A 113 30.11 -10.06 10.06
N GLU A 114 29.02 -10.45 10.74
CA GLU A 114 28.88 -10.40 12.21
C GLU A 114 29.23 -9.03 12.83
N THR A 115 28.96 -7.96 12.09
CA THR A 115 29.27 -6.59 12.48
C THR A 115 27.97 -5.89 12.91
N PHE A 116 27.86 -5.48 14.18
CA PHE A 116 26.64 -4.93 14.79
C PHE A 116 26.89 -3.59 15.48
#